data_AF-A0A418E8K6-F1
#
_entry.id   AF-A0A418E8K6-F1
#
_cell.length_a   1.000
_cell.length_b   1.000
_cell.length_c   1.000
_cell.angle_alpha   90.00
_cell.angle_beta   90.00
_cell.angle_gamma   90.00
#
_symmetry.space_group_name_H-M   'P 1'
#
loop_
_entity.id
_entity.type
_entity.pdbx_description
1 polymer ?
#
loop_
_entity_poly.entity_id
_entity_poly.type
_entity_poly.pdbx_seq_one_letter_code
_entity_poly.pdbx_strand_id
1 'polypeptide(L)'
;MKVHNANKKASTGGTKDQPTRLNTGQLIKSYWSFITKNDVAGLEVFLARHGHSVDMDSRLAAAMQATGLHVAVQKNNPAMASVLLEHGVNVNAQNKAFREKSRLQDDRRSHLVLTKRTLKQLDDNVRAQRAISNELHAQLEESLSRYRYTIAQADAAKDLLDRQIKCVAQMHRVKDEHTAEYNDKLGVVDAMVQCPNDEDVQVWGAYMACCLTAGTLLANQTQTQRILSMQNQKRVFLTG
;
A
#
# COMPACT_ATOMS: atom_id res chain seq x y z
N MET A 1 45.75 25.08 -86.00
CA MET A 1 45.72 26.35 -86.77
C MET A 1 44.38 26.43 -87.48
N LYS A 2 43.62 27.53 -87.30
CA LYS A 2 42.70 28.17 -88.27
C LYS A 2 41.55 27.29 -88.85
N VAL A 3 40.27 27.66 -88.93
CA VAL A 3 39.57 28.95 -88.86
C VAL A 3 38.05 28.62 -88.75
N HIS A 4 37.32 29.39 -87.94
CA HIS A 4 36.00 29.96 -88.19
C HIS A 4 34.95 29.21 -89.04
N ASN A 5 33.76 29.01 -88.44
CA ASN A 5 32.56 29.58 -89.06
C ASN A 5 31.58 30.06 -87.99
N ALA A 6 31.37 31.37 -87.96
CA ALA A 6 30.32 32.07 -87.23
C ALA A 6 29.49 32.83 -88.26
N ASN A 7 28.18 32.58 -88.34
CA ASN A 7 27.14 33.45 -88.89
C ASN A 7 25.87 32.61 -89.16
N LYS A 8 24.64 33.12 -89.10
CA LYS A 8 24.02 34.33 -88.55
C LYS A 8 22.52 34.09 -88.75
N LYS A 9 21.73 34.40 -87.72
CA LYS A 9 20.36 34.91 -87.71
C LYS A 9 19.47 34.76 -88.97
N ALA A 10 18.31 34.12 -88.76
CA ALA A 10 16.99 34.53 -89.25
C ALA A 10 15.98 34.04 -88.19
N SER A 11 15.39 34.85 -87.31
CA SER A 11 14.33 35.84 -87.51
C SER A 11 13.18 35.38 -88.42
N THR A 12 12.27 34.60 -87.85
CA THR A 12 10.81 34.68 -88.06
C THR A 12 10.21 34.25 -86.70
N GLY A 13 9.36 34.98 -85.98
CA GLY A 13 8.19 35.72 -86.41
C GLY A 13 6.98 34.78 -86.38
N GLY A 14 6.35 34.60 -85.21
CA GLY A 14 5.12 33.80 -85.10
C GLY A 14 4.64 33.50 -83.66
N THR A 15 3.72 34.35 -83.16
CA THR A 15 2.48 34.00 -82.43
C THR A 15 2.54 33.06 -81.21
N LYS A 16 2.36 33.61 -80.00
CA LYS A 16 1.10 33.64 -79.22
C LYS A 16 0.61 32.25 -78.73
N ASP A 17 0.40 32.20 -77.41
CA ASP A 17 -0.40 31.22 -76.66
C ASP A 17 0.14 29.79 -76.53
N GLN A 18 1.17 29.61 -75.70
CA GLN A 18 1.39 28.33 -75.03
C GLN A 18 0.96 28.45 -73.56
N PRO A 19 0.01 27.62 -73.07
CA PRO A 19 -0.33 27.60 -71.66
C PRO A 19 0.88 27.06 -70.92
N THR A 20 1.51 27.92 -70.11
CA THR A 20 2.60 27.57 -69.20
C THR A 20 2.14 26.37 -68.37
N ARG A 21 2.69 25.18 -68.61
CA ARG A 21 2.43 23.99 -67.81
C ARG A 21 2.98 24.26 -66.40
N LEU A 22 2.12 24.72 -65.50
CA LEU A 22 2.47 24.96 -64.11
C LEU A 22 2.83 23.62 -63.45
N ASN A 23 3.99 23.56 -62.82
CA ASN A 23 4.38 22.38 -62.03
C ASN A 23 3.49 22.26 -60.77
N THR A 24 3.38 21.05 -60.20
CA THR A 24 2.50 20.77 -59.05
C THR A 24 2.80 21.68 -57.85
N GLY A 25 4.08 22.01 -57.61
CA GLY A 25 4.49 22.94 -56.55
C GLY A 25 4.03 24.38 -56.79
N GLN A 26 4.01 24.84 -58.04
CA GLN A 26 3.56 26.17 -58.42
C GLN A 26 2.03 26.27 -58.37
N LEU A 27 1.32 25.20 -58.72
CA LEU A 27 -0.13 25.09 -58.54
C LEU A 27 -0.52 25.21 -57.06
N ILE A 28 0.15 24.47 -56.18
CA ILE A 28 -0.07 24.53 -54.73
C ILE A 28 0.27 25.93 -54.18
N LYS A 29 1.37 26.55 -54.63
CA LYS A 29 1.73 27.92 -54.22
C LYS A 29 0.70 28.95 -54.68
N SER A 30 0.24 28.87 -55.92
CA SER A 30 -0.80 29.76 -56.46
C SER A 30 -2.13 29.58 -55.71
N TYR A 31 -2.55 28.34 -55.47
CA TYR A 31 -3.72 28.00 -54.65
C TYR A 31 -3.65 28.66 -53.26
N TRP A 32 -2.53 28.47 -52.54
CA TRP A 32 -2.32 29.10 -51.25
C TRP A 32 -2.23 30.63 -51.32
N SER A 33 -1.70 31.20 -52.41
CA SER A 33 -1.69 32.66 -52.62
C SER A 33 -3.11 33.23 -52.69
N PHE A 34 -4.05 32.58 -53.39
CA PHE A 34 -5.45 33.03 -53.44
C PHE A 34 -6.14 32.94 -52.07
N ILE A 35 -5.94 31.84 -51.34
CA ILE A 35 -6.54 31.64 -49.99
C ILE A 35 -5.96 32.63 -48.96
N THR A 36 -4.64 32.85 -49.00
CA THR A 36 -3.97 33.80 -48.09
C THR A 36 -4.31 35.25 -48.40
N LYS A 37 -4.55 35.61 -49.66
CA LYS A 37 -5.01 36.94 -50.07
C LYS A 37 -6.52 37.14 -49.99
N ASN A 38 -7.28 36.07 -49.72
CA ASN A 38 -8.74 36.08 -49.64
C ASN A 38 -9.44 36.40 -50.99
N ASP A 39 -8.83 36.02 -52.10
CA ASP A 39 -9.37 36.27 -53.44
C ASP A 39 -10.26 35.10 -53.88
N VAL A 40 -11.57 35.24 -53.64
CA VAL A 40 -12.57 34.19 -53.94
C VAL A 40 -12.78 34.04 -55.44
N ALA A 41 -12.95 35.15 -56.17
CA ALA A 41 -13.18 35.14 -57.61
C ALA A 41 -11.96 34.58 -58.38
N GLY A 42 -10.75 34.96 -57.96
CA GLY A 42 -9.52 34.40 -58.51
C GLY A 42 -9.36 32.90 -58.23
N LEU A 43 -9.77 32.46 -57.03
CA LEU A 43 -9.76 31.05 -56.66
C LEU A 43 -10.76 30.24 -57.50
N GLU A 44 -11.99 30.70 -57.69
CA GLU A 44 -13.01 30.00 -58.51
C GLU A 44 -12.53 29.79 -59.95
N VAL A 45 -11.99 30.83 -60.58
CA VAL A 45 -11.46 30.71 -61.96
C VAL A 45 -10.25 29.77 -62.01
N PHE A 46 -9.40 29.79 -60.98
CA PHE A 46 -8.25 28.90 -60.88
C PHE A 46 -8.68 27.44 -60.70
N LEU A 47 -9.67 27.17 -59.84
CA LEU A 47 -10.22 25.84 -59.59
C LEU A 47 -11.02 25.30 -60.78
N ALA A 48 -11.73 26.14 -61.52
CA ALA A 48 -12.40 25.75 -62.76
C ALA A 48 -11.41 25.23 -63.82
N ARG A 49 -10.20 25.81 -63.88
CA ARG A 49 -9.16 25.43 -64.86
C ARG A 49 -8.22 24.33 -64.37
N HIS A 50 -7.93 24.29 -63.07
CA HIS A 50 -6.87 23.44 -62.50
C HIS A 50 -7.32 22.59 -61.31
N GLY A 51 -8.60 22.62 -60.91
CA GLY A 51 -9.11 21.95 -59.71
C GLY A 51 -8.84 20.45 -59.68
N HIS A 52 -8.87 19.77 -60.83
CA HIS A 52 -8.55 18.35 -60.96
C HIS A 52 -7.08 18.00 -60.65
N SER A 53 -6.18 18.99 -60.71
CA SER A 53 -4.73 18.80 -60.49
C SER A 53 -4.26 19.35 -59.14
N VAL A 54 -5.15 19.97 -58.37
CA VAL A 54 -4.82 20.59 -57.07
C VAL A 54 -5.34 19.69 -55.96
N ASP A 55 -4.45 19.34 -55.04
CA ASP A 55 -4.86 18.72 -53.78
C ASP A 55 -5.52 19.77 -52.88
N MET A 56 -6.84 19.70 -52.76
CA MET A 56 -7.65 20.66 -52.00
C MET A 56 -7.43 20.51 -50.48
N ASP A 57 -6.99 19.33 -50.05
CA ASP A 57 -6.59 19.01 -48.67
C ASP A 57 -5.10 19.30 -48.41
N SER A 58 -4.43 19.99 -49.35
CA SER A 58 -3.06 20.47 -49.20
C SER A 58 -2.92 21.16 -47.84
N ARG A 59 -1.83 20.86 -47.14
CA ARG A 59 -1.54 21.39 -45.81
C ARG A 59 -0.44 22.42 -45.88
N LEU A 60 -0.70 23.61 -45.33
CA LEU A 60 0.30 24.64 -45.23
C LEU A 60 1.14 24.44 -43.96
N ALA A 61 2.41 24.08 -44.13
CA ALA A 61 3.34 23.93 -43.01
C ALA A 61 3.48 25.21 -42.17
N ALA A 62 3.50 26.37 -42.83
CA ALA A 62 3.57 27.69 -42.19
C ALA A 62 2.33 28.02 -41.33
N ALA A 63 1.18 27.42 -41.62
CA ALA A 63 -0.06 27.62 -40.88
C ALA A 63 -0.44 26.38 -40.05
N MET A 64 0.53 25.77 -39.36
CA MET A 64 0.31 24.61 -38.49
C MET A 64 -0.36 23.42 -39.18
N GLN A 65 0.03 23.14 -40.43
CA GLN A 65 -0.58 22.07 -41.24
C GLN A 65 -2.10 22.26 -41.42
N ALA A 66 -2.55 23.50 -41.48
CA ALA A 66 -3.93 23.86 -41.79
C ALA A 66 -4.25 23.58 -43.26
N THR A 67 -5.49 23.17 -43.51
CA THR A 67 -6.13 23.09 -44.83
C THR A 67 -6.68 24.46 -45.23
N GLY A 68 -6.97 24.66 -46.52
CA GLY A 68 -7.62 25.89 -47.01
C GLY A 68 -8.88 26.28 -46.22
N LEU A 69 -9.71 25.30 -45.85
CA LEU A 69 -10.93 25.52 -45.07
C LEU A 69 -10.66 26.09 -43.66
N HIS A 70 -9.61 25.63 -42.98
CA HIS A 70 -9.23 26.17 -41.67
C HIS A 70 -8.90 27.67 -41.76
N VAL A 71 -8.22 28.09 -42.83
CA VAL A 71 -7.86 29.49 -43.05
C VAL A 71 -9.09 30.33 -43.41
N ALA A 72 -10.00 29.80 -44.22
CA ALA A 72 -11.27 30.46 -44.54
C ALA A 72 -12.14 30.70 -43.28
N VAL A 73 -12.24 29.69 -42.41
CA VAL A 73 -12.95 29.78 -41.12
C VAL A 73 -12.26 30.76 -40.17
N GLN A 74 -10.92 30.70 -40.05
CA GLN A 74 -10.17 31.63 -39.20
C GLN A 74 -10.35 33.09 -39.62
N LYS A 75 -10.49 33.34 -40.92
CA LYS A 75 -10.73 34.68 -41.48
C LYS A 75 -12.20 35.07 -41.51
N ASN A 76 -13.11 34.21 -41.02
CA ASN A 76 -14.55 34.41 -41.06
C ASN A 76 -15.08 34.72 -42.47
N ASN A 77 -14.56 34.04 -43.50
CA ASN A 77 -15.03 34.21 -44.88
C ASN A 77 -15.91 33.03 -45.32
N PRO A 78 -17.24 33.16 -45.25
CA PRO A 78 -18.16 32.09 -45.64
C PRO A 78 -18.17 31.85 -47.16
N ALA A 79 -17.92 32.86 -47.99
CA ALA A 79 -17.86 32.70 -49.45
C ALA A 79 -16.68 31.83 -49.87
N MET A 80 -15.49 32.09 -49.30
CA MET A 80 -14.31 31.25 -49.50
C MET A 80 -14.54 29.82 -48.99
N ALA A 81 -15.19 29.67 -47.84
CA ALA A 81 -15.52 28.35 -47.29
C ALA A 81 -16.50 27.58 -48.18
N SER A 82 -17.48 28.26 -48.79
CA SER A 82 -18.48 27.63 -49.67
C SER A 82 -17.86 27.09 -50.94
N VAL A 83 -16.97 27.85 -51.59
CA VAL A 83 -16.22 27.40 -52.78
C VAL A 83 -15.36 26.17 -52.45
N LEU A 84 -14.67 26.17 -51.30
CA LEU A 84 -13.90 25.01 -50.85
C LEU A 84 -14.81 23.80 -50.51
N LEU A 85 -15.99 24.11 -49.96
CA LEU A 85 -17.18 23.26 -49.80
C LEU A 85 -17.49 22.41 -51.04
N GLU A 86 -17.83 23.14 -52.09
CA GLU A 86 -18.32 22.63 -53.37
C GLU A 86 -17.29 21.74 -54.07
N HIS A 87 -16.01 22.01 -53.86
CA HIS A 87 -14.90 21.23 -54.42
C HIS A 87 -14.47 20.03 -53.55
N GLY A 88 -15.25 19.67 -52.52
CA GLY A 88 -15.09 18.40 -51.80
C GLY A 88 -13.94 18.38 -50.78
N VAL A 89 -13.56 19.53 -50.22
CA VAL A 89 -12.57 19.61 -49.13
C VAL A 89 -13.03 18.81 -47.91
N ASN A 90 -12.10 18.10 -47.26
CA ASN A 90 -12.42 17.34 -46.06
C ASN A 90 -12.74 18.27 -44.88
N VAL A 91 -14.03 18.31 -44.50
CA VAL A 91 -14.55 19.12 -43.39
C VAL A 91 -13.95 18.71 -42.04
N ASN A 92 -13.63 17.43 -41.89
CA ASN A 92 -13.12 16.85 -40.65
C ASN A 92 -11.58 16.82 -40.59
N ALA A 93 -10.90 17.47 -41.54
CA ALA A 93 -9.45 17.57 -41.51
C ALA A 93 -8.99 18.26 -40.21
N GLN A 94 -8.03 17.67 -39.52
CA GLN A 94 -7.50 18.21 -38.27
C GLN A 94 -6.15 18.89 -38.50
N ASN A 95 -6.03 20.15 -38.09
CA ASN A 95 -4.75 20.85 -38.06
C ASN A 95 -3.80 20.25 -36.99
N LYS A 96 -2.53 20.67 -37.01
CA LYS A 96 -1.52 20.19 -36.05
C LYS A 96 -1.88 20.56 -34.61
N ALA A 97 -2.46 21.74 -34.38
CA ALA A 97 -2.84 22.21 -33.05
C ALA A 97 -3.89 21.30 -32.39
N PHE A 98 -4.91 20.89 -33.14
CA PHE A 98 -5.94 19.99 -32.68
C PHE A 98 -5.36 18.61 -32.33
N ARG A 99 -4.52 18.06 -33.21
CA ARG A 99 -3.85 16.76 -32.97
C ARG A 99 -2.97 16.79 -31.73
N GLU A 100 -2.17 17.84 -31.56
CA GLU A 100 -1.33 17.99 -30.38
C GLU A 100 -2.16 18.12 -29.10
N LYS A 101 -3.24 18.91 -29.14
CA LYS A 101 -4.17 19.04 -28.02
C LYS A 101 -4.78 17.68 -27.63
N SER A 102 -5.21 16.88 -28.60
CA SER A 102 -5.74 15.53 -28.34
C SER A 102 -4.68 14.65 -27.69
N ARG A 103 -3.46 14.62 -28.24
CA ARG A 103 -2.35 13.83 -27.70
C ARG A 103 -2.03 14.18 -26.25
N LEU A 104 -1.94 15.46 -25.92
CA LEU A 104 -1.70 15.93 -24.55
C LEU A 104 -2.84 15.54 -23.60
N GLN A 105 -4.09 15.53 -24.08
CA GLN A 105 -5.24 15.08 -23.29
C GLN A 105 -5.17 13.57 -23.01
N ASP A 106 -4.78 12.78 -24.01
CA ASP A 106 -4.60 11.34 -23.88
C ASP A 106 -3.45 10.99 -22.93
N ASP A 107 -2.30 11.67 -23.04
CA ASP A 107 -1.16 11.52 -22.13
C ASP A 107 -1.56 11.87 -20.69
N ARG A 108 -2.28 12.98 -20.49
CA ARG A 108 -2.77 13.37 -19.16
C ARG A 108 -3.74 12.34 -18.59
N ARG A 109 -4.62 11.77 -19.42
CA ARG A 109 -5.56 10.73 -19.00
C ARG A 109 -4.82 9.44 -18.62
N SER A 110 -3.82 9.05 -19.40
CA SER A 110 -2.95 7.91 -19.11
C SER A 110 -2.22 8.09 -17.78
N HIS A 111 -1.59 9.25 -17.58
CA HIS A 111 -0.90 9.57 -16.33
C HIS A 111 -1.85 9.57 -15.13
N LEU A 112 -3.08 10.09 -15.28
CA LEU A 112 -4.09 10.07 -14.22
C LEU A 112 -4.50 8.63 -13.83
N VAL A 113 -4.59 7.71 -14.79
CA VAL A 113 -4.89 6.30 -14.50
C VAL A 113 -3.73 5.65 -13.75
N LEU A 114 -2.49 5.91 -14.16
CA LEU A 114 -1.30 5.40 -13.47
C LEU A 114 -1.22 5.93 -12.04
N THR A 115 -1.40 7.24 -11.83
CA THR A 115 -1.36 7.83 -10.48
C THR A 115 -2.48 7.32 -9.58
N LYS A 116 -3.68 7.11 -10.11
CA LYS A 116 -4.77 6.48 -9.35
C LYS A 116 -4.42 5.05 -8.91
N ARG A 117 -3.78 4.27 -9.78
CA ARG A 117 -3.34 2.91 -9.44
C ARG A 117 -2.27 2.91 -8.37
N THR A 118 -1.25 3.78 -8.48
CA THR A 118 -0.17 3.85 -7.48
C THR A 118 -0.68 4.35 -6.13
N LEU A 119 -1.59 5.34 -6.11
CA LEU A 119 -2.24 5.77 -4.87
C LEU A 119 -3.03 4.63 -4.21
N LYS A 120 -3.80 3.88 -4.99
CA LYS A 120 -4.53 2.72 -4.46
C LYS A 120 -3.58 1.67 -3.86
N GLN A 121 -2.47 1.38 -4.54
CA GLN A 121 -1.46 0.45 -4.02
C GLN A 121 -0.81 0.96 -2.73
N LEU A 122 -0.54 2.26 -2.62
CA LEU A 122 -0.03 2.86 -1.39
C LEU A 122 -1.04 2.77 -0.25
N ASP A 123 -2.32 3.03 -0.50
CA ASP A 123 -3.38 2.87 0.49
C ASP A 123 -3.52 1.42 0.97
N ASP A 124 -3.45 0.45 0.04
CA ASP A 124 -3.44 -0.98 0.34
C ASP A 124 -2.24 -1.37 1.21
N ASN A 125 -1.04 -0.86 0.91
CA ASN A 125 0.17 -1.08 1.70
C ASN A 125 0.05 -0.50 3.12
N VAL A 126 -0.48 0.71 3.25
CA VAL A 126 -0.70 1.34 4.58
C VAL A 126 -1.71 0.54 5.39
N ARG A 127 -2.80 0.04 4.77
CA ARG A 127 -3.76 -0.85 5.44
C ARG A 127 -3.11 -2.15 5.89
N ALA A 128 -2.32 -2.79 5.04
CA ALA A 128 -1.60 -4.02 5.38
C ALA A 128 -0.64 -3.80 6.56
N GLN A 129 0.13 -2.69 6.54
CA GLN A 129 1.06 -2.37 7.62
C GLN A 129 0.33 -2.12 8.95
N ARG A 130 -0.81 -1.42 8.92
CA ARG A 130 -1.64 -1.20 10.11
C ARG A 130 -2.23 -2.51 10.65
N ALA A 131 -2.66 -3.42 9.78
CA ALA A 131 -3.15 -4.72 10.20
C ALA A 131 -2.08 -5.54 10.93
N ILE A 132 -0.85 -5.57 10.39
CA ILE A 132 0.30 -6.22 11.04
C ILE A 132 0.59 -5.58 12.41
N SER A 133 0.59 -4.25 12.48
CA SER A 133 0.83 -3.54 13.75
C SER A 133 -0.24 -3.83 14.80
N ASN A 134 -1.51 -3.91 14.40
CA ASN A 134 -2.62 -4.22 15.30
C ASN A 134 -2.55 -5.66 15.82
N GLU A 135 -2.20 -6.60 14.94
CA GLU A 135 -1.99 -8.01 15.31
C GLU A 135 -0.85 -8.15 16.34
N LEU A 136 0.29 -7.50 16.09
CA LEU A 136 1.40 -7.49 17.04
C LEU A 136 1.01 -6.88 18.39
N HIS A 137 0.22 -5.80 18.38
CA HIS A 137 -0.27 -5.17 19.60
C HIS A 137 -1.21 -6.10 20.38
N ALA A 138 -2.10 -6.83 19.70
CA ALA A 138 -2.99 -7.79 20.33
C ALA A 138 -2.21 -8.95 20.98
N GLN A 139 -1.19 -9.48 20.30
CA GLN A 139 -0.31 -10.52 20.86
C GLN A 139 0.46 -10.02 22.08
N LEU A 140 0.92 -8.76 22.05
CA LEU A 140 1.59 -8.13 23.19
C LEU A 140 0.64 -8.01 24.39
N GLU A 141 -0.58 -7.51 24.18
CA GLU A 141 -1.60 -7.39 25.22
C GLU A 141 -1.98 -8.75 25.83
N GLU A 142 -2.09 -9.79 25.00
CA GLU A 142 -2.32 -11.15 25.49
C GLU A 142 -1.16 -11.63 26.36
N SER A 143 0.09 -11.42 25.91
CA SER A 143 1.27 -11.81 26.68
C SER A 143 1.36 -11.06 28.01
N LEU A 144 1.08 -9.75 28.02
CA LEU A 144 1.04 -8.93 29.23
C LEU A 144 -0.05 -9.38 30.18
N SER A 145 -1.22 -9.77 29.65
CA SER A 145 -2.31 -10.32 30.44
C SER A 145 -1.91 -11.64 31.13
N ARG A 146 -1.20 -12.53 30.43
CA ARG A 146 -0.65 -13.76 31.00
C ARG A 146 0.37 -13.46 32.10
N TYR A 147 1.29 -12.53 31.87
CA TYR A 147 2.26 -12.12 32.90
C TYR A 147 1.59 -11.54 34.13
N ARG A 148 0.62 -10.63 33.96
CA ARG A 148 -0.16 -10.06 35.07
C ARG A 148 -0.86 -11.14 35.90
N TYR A 149 -1.44 -12.14 35.24
CA TYR A 149 -2.06 -13.27 35.94
C TYR A 149 -1.04 -14.06 36.77
N THR A 150 0.13 -14.36 36.21
CA THR A 150 1.18 -15.10 36.94
C THR A 150 1.75 -14.32 38.12
N ILE A 151 1.90 -12.99 37.98
CA ILE A 151 2.33 -12.11 39.09
C ILE A 151 1.27 -12.14 40.19
N ALA A 152 -0.01 -12.02 39.86
CA ALA A 152 -1.09 -12.09 40.84
C ALA A 152 -1.14 -13.45 41.58
N GLN A 153 -0.89 -14.57 40.89
CA GLN A 153 -0.74 -15.88 41.53
C GLN A 153 0.45 -15.91 42.49
N ALA A 154 1.60 -15.35 42.09
CA ALA A 154 2.80 -15.30 42.92
C ALA A 154 2.60 -14.44 44.17
N ASP A 155 1.94 -13.28 44.04
CA ASP A 155 1.60 -12.40 45.16
C ASP A 155 0.65 -13.10 46.14
N ALA A 156 -0.38 -13.80 45.64
CA ALA A 156 -1.29 -14.58 46.49
C ALA A 156 -0.58 -15.72 47.24
N ALA A 157 0.38 -16.39 46.60
CA ALA A 157 1.20 -17.42 47.23
C ALA A 157 2.14 -16.83 48.30
N LYS A 158 2.72 -15.66 48.04
CA LYS A 158 3.55 -14.93 49.01
C LYS A 158 2.74 -14.53 50.25
N ASP A 159 1.54 -13.99 50.06
CA ASP A 159 0.64 -13.65 51.18
C ASP A 159 0.29 -14.87 52.05
N LEU A 160 0.12 -16.04 51.42
CA LEU A 160 -0.11 -17.29 52.16
C LEU A 160 1.12 -17.68 53.00
N LEU A 161 2.32 -17.62 52.41
CA LEU A 161 3.58 -17.90 53.10
C LEU A 161 3.81 -16.92 54.26
N ASP A 162 3.55 -15.63 54.06
CA ASP A 162 3.68 -14.61 55.11
C ASP A 162 2.73 -14.87 56.29
N ARG A 163 1.51 -15.36 56.02
CA ARG A 163 0.59 -15.81 57.09
C ARG A 163 1.11 -17.04 57.82
N GLN A 164 1.66 -18.01 57.10
CA GLN A 164 2.26 -19.20 57.71
C GLN A 164 3.46 -18.84 58.59
N ILE A 165 4.34 -17.95 58.13
CA ILE A 165 5.47 -17.44 58.91
C ILE A 165 4.99 -16.75 60.19
N LYS A 166 3.94 -15.92 60.12
CA LYS A 166 3.35 -15.29 61.30
C LYS A 166 2.80 -16.31 62.30
N CYS A 167 2.09 -17.33 61.83
CA CYS A 167 1.58 -18.40 62.69
C CYS A 167 2.73 -19.16 63.37
N VAL A 168 3.77 -19.53 62.62
CA VAL A 168 4.96 -20.21 63.16
C VAL A 168 5.69 -19.34 64.18
N ALA A 169 5.86 -18.05 63.90
CA ALA A 169 6.45 -17.11 64.85
C ALA A 169 5.64 -17.00 66.15
N GLN A 170 4.30 -17.02 66.07
CA GLN A 170 3.43 -17.02 67.24
C GLN A 170 3.53 -18.34 68.03
N MET A 171 3.53 -19.49 67.34
CA MET A 171 3.75 -20.80 67.98
C MET A 171 5.09 -20.87 68.70
N HIS A 172 6.15 -20.32 68.11
CA HIS A 172 7.47 -20.24 68.76
C HIS A 172 7.46 -19.33 69.99
N ARG A 173 6.78 -18.18 69.96
CA ARG A 173 6.63 -17.32 71.15
C ARG A 173 5.92 -18.03 72.30
N VAL A 174 4.76 -18.64 72.02
CA VAL A 174 4.00 -19.41 73.03
C VAL A 174 4.85 -20.54 73.59
N LYS A 175 5.56 -21.27 72.71
CA LYS A 175 6.51 -22.30 73.13
C LYS A 175 7.57 -21.70 74.06
N ASP A 176 8.24 -20.63 73.68
CA ASP A 176 9.34 -20.05 74.47
C ASP A 176 8.84 -19.54 75.85
N GLU A 177 7.64 -18.93 75.91
CA GLU A 177 6.96 -18.53 77.14
C GLU A 177 6.65 -19.74 78.05
N HIS A 178 6.06 -20.80 77.50
CA HIS A 178 5.69 -22.00 78.28
C HIS A 178 6.87 -22.91 78.62
N THR A 179 7.97 -22.86 77.84
CA THR A 179 9.20 -23.61 78.16
C THR A 179 9.91 -23.01 79.38
N ALA A 180 9.71 -21.71 79.66
CA ALA A 180 10.15 -21.09 80.90
C ALA A 180 9.31 -21.53 82.11
N GLU A 181 8.04 -21.88 81.89
CA GLU A 181 7.07 -22.25 82.93
C GLU A 181 7.06 -23.76 83.25
N TYR A 182 7.31 -24.64 82.27
CA TYR A 182 7.13 -26.11 82.39
C TYR A 182 8.38 -26.95 82.12
N ASN A 183 9.57 -26.46 82.49
CA ASN A 183 10.85 -27.05 82.09
C ASN A 183 11.22 -28.44 82.69
N ASP A 184 10.31 -29.08 83.43
CA ASP A 184 10.51 -30.43 83.99
C ASP A 184 9.76 -31.48 83.14
N LYS A 185 10.50 -32.11 82.24
CA LYS A 185 10.05 -32.76 80.97
C LYS A 185 9.28 -34.09 81.06
N LEU A 186 8.34 -34.28 81.98
CA LEU A 186 7.29 -35.31 81.85
C LEU A 186 5.86 -34.73 81.80
N GLY A 187 5.72 -33.43 81.98
CA GLY A 187 4.44 -32.80 82.30
C GLY A 187 3.50 -32.49 81.15
N VAL A 188 3.87 -32.61 79.86
CA VAL A 188 2.99 -32.10 78.76
C VAL A 188 1.73 -32.94 78.60
N VAL A 189 1.90 -34.24 78.44
CA VAL A 189 0.78 -35.18 78.30
C VAL A 189 0.06 -35.33 79.65
N ASP A 190 0.80 -35.26 80.76
CA ASP A 190 0.25 -35.31 82.11
C ASP A 190 -0.60 -34.05 82.42
N ALA A 191 -0.17 -32.86 82.00
CA ALA A 191 -0.92 -31.61 82.11
C ALA A 191 -2.12 -31.56 81.16
N MET A 192 -2.02 -32.10 79.93
CA MET A 192 -3.19 -32.26 79.05
C MET A 192 -4.26 -33.17 79.65
N VAL A 193 -3.84 -34.17 80.43
CA VAL A 193 -4.75 -35.10 81.13
C VAL A 193 -5.31 -34.48 82.42
N GLN A 194 -4.53 -33.69 83.15
CA GLN A 194 -4.96 -33.04 84.40
C GLN A 194 -5.83 -31.79 84.16
N CYS A 195 -5.64 -31.06 83.06
CA CYS A 195 -6.38 -29.85 82.70
C CYS A 195 -7.08 -30.00 81.32
N PRO A 196 -8.14 -30.82 81.20
CA PRO A 196 -8.77 -31.13 79.91
C PRO A 196 -9.54 -29.95 79.29
N ASN A 197 -9.91 -28.95 80.09
CA ASN A 197 -10.70 -27.79 79.65
C ASN A 197 -9.86 -26.52 79.48
N ASP A 198 -8.54 -26.58 79.70
CA ASP A 198 -7.65 -25.44 79.50
C ASP A 198 -7.21 -25.39 78.03
N GLU A 199 -7.75 -24.42 77.29
CA GLU A 199 -7.58 -24.30 75.85
C GLU A 199 -6.11 -24.13 75.44
N ASP A 200 -5.33 -23.42 76.25
CA ASP A 200 -3.93 -23.12 75.97
C ASP A 200 -3.06 -24.39 76.13
N VAL A 201 -3.33 -25.19 77.16
CA VAL A 201 -2.66 -26.48 77.39
C VAL A 201 -3.00 -27.48 76.27
N GLN A 202 -4.26 -27.52 75.82
CA GLN A 202 -4.67 -28.42 74.72
C GLN A 202 -4.06 -28.01 73.38
N VAL A 203 -3.95 -26.72 73.09
CA VAL A 203 -3.32 -26.21 71.86
C VAL A 203 -1.82 -26.51 71.83
N TRP A 204 -1.11 -26.31 72.94
CA TRP A 204 0.31 -26.63 73.03
C TRP A 204 0.57 -28.14 72.90
N GLY A 205 -0.26 -28.95 73.56
CA GLY A 205 -0.24 -30.40 73.44
C GLY A 205 -0.49 -30.91 72.02
N ALA A 206 -1.53 -30.38 71.36
CA ALA A 206 -1.85 -30.70 69.97
C ALA A 206 -0.73 -30.26 69.00
N TYR A 207 -0.07 -29.12 69.27
CA TYR A 207 1.10 -28.68 68.51
C TYR A 207 2.26 -29.68 68.60
N MET A 208 2.60 -30.14 69.81
CA MET A 208 3.65 -31.14 70.00
C MET A 208 3.32 -32.48 69.32
N ALA A 209 2.05 -32.92 69.37
CA ALA A 209 1.60 -34.12 68.67
C ALA A 209 1.63 -33.96 67.14
N CYS A 210 1.26 -32.79 66.62
CA CYS A 210 1.38 -32.44 65.20
C CYS A 210 2.84 -32.41 64.73
N CYS A 211 3.77 -31.88 65.53
CA CYS A 211 5.20 -31.90 65.19
C CYS A 211 5.76 -33.34 65.11
N LEU A 212 5.32 -34.23 66.01
CA LEU A 212 5.73 -35.64 66.00
C LEU A 212 5.15 -36.41 64.80
N THR A 213 3.92 -36.10 64.39
CA THR A 213 3.23 -36.76 63.26
C THR A 213 3.59 -36.16 61.90
N ALA A 214 3.94 -34.88 61.81
CA ALA A 214 4.47 -34.27 60.59
C ALA A 214 5.80 -34.91 60.15
N GLY A 215 6.63 -35.33 61.11
CA GLY A 215 7.85 -36.11 60.86
C GLY A 215 7.57 -37.48 60.21
N THR A 216 6.44 -38.13 60.54
CA THR A 216 6.05 -39.42 59.95
C THR A 216 5.30 -39.26 58.63
N LEU A 217 4.55 -38.17 58.45
CA LEU A 217 3.82 -37.88 57.21
C LEU A 217 4.75 -37.51 56.04
N LEU A 218 5.81 -36.74 56.30
CA LEU A 218 6.86 -36.43 55.33
C LEU A 218 7.66 -37.69 54.92
N ALA A 219 7.89 -38.61 55.86
CA ALA A 219 8.50 -39.91 55.58
C ALA A 219 7.61 -40.82 54.72
N ASN A 220 6.30 -40.82 54.97
CA ASN A 220 5.33 -41.60 54.17
C ASN A 220 5.06 -41.00 52.78
N GLN A 221 5.08 -39.67 52.62
CA GLN A 221 4.96 -39.01 51.32
C GLN A 221 6.18 -39.26 50.41
N THR A 222 7.38 -39.26 50.97
CA THR A 222 8.60 -39.60 50.21
C THR A 222 8.63 -41.09 49.81
N GLN A 223 8.08 -41.97 50.64
CA GLN A 223 7.97 -43.40 50.32
C GLN A 223 6.90 -43.69 49.25
N THR A 224 5.74 -43.02 49.31
CA THR A 224 4.69 -43.15 48.29
C THR A 224 5.08 -42.54 46.95
N GLN A 225 5.80 -41.41 46.92
CA GLN A 225 6.35 -40.86 45.66
C GLN A 225 7.41 -41.76 45.02
N ARG A 226 8.24 -42.46 45.82
CA ARG A 226 9.20 -43.47 45.31
C ARG A 226 8.51 -44.72 44.75
N ILE A 227 7.39 -45.14 45.32
CA ILE A 227 6.61 -46.29 44.81
C ILE A 227 5.90 -45.93 43.49
N LEU A 228 5.34 -44.72 43.41
CA LEU A 228 4.68 -44.23 42.19
C LEU A 228 5.67 -44.00 41.03
N SER A 229 6.89 -43.53 41.29
CA SER A 229 7.93 -43.39 40.25
C SER A 229 8.43 -44.75 39.74
N MET A 230 8.56 -45.75 40.61
CA MET A 230 8.91 -47.13 40.23
C MET A 230 7.80 -47.83 39.43
N GLN A 231 6.53 -47.56 39.71
CA GLN A 231 5.41 -48.10 38.93
C GLN A 231 5.28 -47.46 37.54
N ASN A 232 5.55 -46.16 37.41
CA ASN A 232 5.58 -45.48 36.10
C ASN A 232 6.75 -45.96 35.23
N GLN A 233 7.93 -46.22 35.79
CA GLN A 233 9.04 -46.81 35.03
C GLN A 233 8.74 -48.24 34.54
N LYS A 234 8.03 -49.07 35.33
CA LYS A 234 7.59 -50.40 34.90
C LYS A 234 6.54 -50.36 33.78
N ARG A 235 5.65 -49.36 33.77
CA ARG A 235 4.67 -49.19 32.67
C ARG A 235 5.34 -48.81 31.35
N VAL A 236 6.32 -47.91 31.38
CA VAL A 236 7.07 -47.49 30.18
C VAL A 236 7.86 -48.65 29.55
N PHE A 237 8.34 -49.60 30.36
CA PHE A 237 9.06 -50.79 29.88
C PHE A 237 8.17 -51.90 29.28
N LEU A 238 6.84 -51.84 29.47
CA LEU A 238 5.89 -52.84 28.95
C LEU A 238 5.11 -52.34 27.71
N THR A 239 5.30 -51.08 27.32
CA THR A 239 4.63 -50.44 26.17
C THR A 239 5.60 -49.93 25.09
N GLY A 240 6.85 -50.40 25.09
CA GLY A 240 7.82 -50.24 24.01
C GLY A 240 8.29 -51.59 23.52
#